data_AF-A0A818CRK8-F1
#
_entry.id   AF-A0A818CRK8-F1
#
_cell.length_a   1.000
_cell.length_b   1.000
_cell.length_c   1.000
_cell.angle_alpha   90.00
_cell.angle_beta   90.00
_cell.angle_gamma   90.00
#
_symmetry.space_group_name_H-M   'P 1'
#
loop_
_entity.id
_entity.type
_entity.pdbx_description
1 polymer ?
#
loop_
_entity_poly.entity_id
_entity_poly.type
_entity_poly.pdbx_seq_one_letter_code
_entity_poly.pdbx_strand_id
1 'polypeptide(L)'
;MQNQIINVSHVQAPILWMNSNCKTISKRTEYMHELMKYIDIDNYGTCGNNIRNLPDHIVKIQQSSNRNLKDRGSYSWEEGKLALSNEYLFTIAIENSLNYDYVTEKLWHPLVAGSIPIYLGAPNIEDWLPCKTTCIIDLRNFQAPKDAALYIRKVATNRTLYESYHQWRNEPLRKNFQNILNYFQNISDYSLDCILCDMSYQVGQGENPIEIKRKLKTMIGHF
;
A
#
# COMPACT_ATOMS: atom_id res chain seq x y z
N MET A 1 7.92 -0.52 29.16
CA MET A 1 7.56 -1.95 29.25
C MET A 1 6.12 -2.05 29.72
N GLN A 2 5.21 -2.35 28.80
CA GLN A 2 3.93 -2.98 29.13
C GLN A 2 3.58 -3.92 27.97
N ASN A 3 3.37 -5.18 28.36
CA ASN A 3 2.95 -6.27 27.52
C ASN A 3 1.59 -5.95 26.89
N GLN A 4 1.56 -5.77 25.58
CA GLN A 4 0.43 -6.24 24.80
C GLN A 4 0.96 -7.38 23.93
N ILE A 5 0.63 -8.60 24.35
CA ILE A 5 0.31 -9.64 23.38
C ILE A 5 -0.64 -8.95 22.39
N ILE A 6 -0.32 -8.96 21.10
CA ILE A 6 -1.26 -8.44 20.10
C ILE A 6 -2.49 -9.31 20.26
N ASN A 7 -3.47 -8.76 20.95
CA ASN A 7 -4.76 -9.36 21.18
C ASN A 7 -5.47 -9.14 19.85
N VAL A 8 -5.08 -9.91 18.83
CA VAL A 8 -5.95 -10.18 17.70
C VAL A 8 -7.16 -10.78 18.37
N SER A 9 -8.19 -9.96 18.59
CA SER A 9 -9.45 -10.47 19.11
C SER A 9 -9.78 -11.70 18.25
N HIS A 10 -10.23 -12.79 18.85
CA HIS A 10 -10.53 -14.06 18.14
C HIS A 10 -11.58 -13.91 17.00
N VAL A 11 -11.99 -12.68 16.67
CA VAL A 11 -13.02 -12.28 15.72
C VAL A 11 -12.44 -11.57 14.47
N GLN A 12 -11.21 -11.03 14.53
CA GLN A 12 -10.61 -10.24 13.45
C GLN A 12 -9.46 -10.99 12.77
N ALA A 13 -9.45 -11.03 11.45
CA ALA A 13 -8.37 -11.66 10.69
C ALA A 13 -7.07 -10.83 10.78
N PRO A 14 -5.88 -11.43 10.60
CA PRO A 14 -4.63 -10.67 10.61
C PRO A 14 -4.42 -9.80 9.36
N ILE A 15 -5.16 -10.07 8.27
CA ILE A 15 -4.97 -9.45 6.95
C ILE A 15 -6.22 -8.68 6.53
N LEU A 16 -6.01 -7.44 6.07
CA LEU A 16 -7.01 -6.58 5.44
C LEU A 16 -6.95 -6.66 3.91
N TRP A 17 -8.10 -6.81 3.25
CA TRP A 17 -8.27 -6.72 1.80
C TRP A 17 -9.41 -5.75 1.43
N MET A 18 -9.14 -4.79 0.53
CA MET A 18 -10.08 -3.70 0.19
C MET A 18 -10.15 -3.39 -1.31
N ASN A 19 -10.10 -4.41 -2.16
CA ASN A 19 -10.08 -4.19 -3.61
C ASN A 19 -11.51 -4.13 -4.17
N SER A 20 -11.77 -3.18 -5.07
CA SER A 20 -13.04 -3.08 -5.79
C SER A 20 -12.97 -3.44 -7.29
N ASN A 21 -11.79 -3.32 -7.90
CA ASN A 21 -11.57 -3.79 -9.27
C ASN A 21 -11.15 -5.27 -9.27
N CYS A 22 -12.07 -6.16 -9.62
CA CYS A 22 -11.86 -7.61 -9.48
C CYS A 22 -11.31 -8.27 -10.76
N LYS A 23 -11.44 -7.63 -11.92
CA LYS A 23 -10.95 -8.14 -13.20
C LYS A 23 -9.72 -7.35 -13.61
N THR A 24 -8.55 -7.93 -13.38
CA THR A 24 -7.26 -7.23 -13.49
C THR A 24 -6.26 -8.06 -14.27
N ILE A 25 -5.29 -7.40 -14.90
CA ILE A 25 -4.23 -8.07 -15.66
C ILE A 25 -3.37 -8.94 -14.75
N SER A 26 -3.16 -8.50 -13.50
CA SER A 26 -2.41 -9.25 -12.49
C SER A 26 -3.09 -10.53 -12.00
N LYS A 27 -4.37 -10.77 -12.34
CA LYS A 27 -5.17 -11.89 -11.81
C LYS A 27 -5.15 -11.96 -10.27
N ARG A 28 -5.13 -10.78 -9.63
CA ARG A 28 -5.01 -10.67 -8.17
C ARG A 28 -6.17 -11.34 -7.43
N THR A 29 -7.37 -11.33 -7.99
CA THR A 29 -8.55 -11.90 -7.34
C THR A 29 -8.43 -13.42 -7.24
N GLU A 30 -7.90 -14.06 -8.27
CA GLU A 30 -7.59 -15.48 -8.30
C GLU A 30 -6.51 -15.84 -7.27
N TYR A 31 -5.43 -15.04 -7.20
CA TYR A 31 -4.40 -15.20 -6.18
C TYR A 31 -5.00 -15.09 -4.76
N MET A 32 -5.83 -14.08 -4.53
CA MET A 32 -6.48 -13.86 -3.24
C MET A 32 -7.40 -15.02 -2.85
N HIS A 33 -8.23 -15.53 -3.76
CA HIS A 33 -9.07 -16.70 -3.49
C HIS A 33 -8.26 -17.93 -3.12
N GLU A 34 -7.09 -18.15 -3.73
CA GLU A 34 -6.20 -19.25 -3.35
C GLU A 34 -5.56 -18.99 -1.98
N LEU A 35 -5.09 -17.77 -1.71
CA LEU A 35 -4.49 -17.40 -0.42
C LEU A 35 -5.47 -17.60 0.75
N MET A 36 -6.74 -17.20 0.57
CA MET A 36 -7.81 -17.30 1.57
C MET A 36 -8.11 -18.75 2.01
N LYS A 37 -7.70 -19.76 1.24
CA LYS A 37 -7.82 -21.17 1.67
C LYS A 37 -6.86 -21.53 2.80
N TYR A 38 -5.81 -20.73 2.99
CA TYR A 38 -4.72 -21.05 3.90
C TYR A 38 -4.57 -20.06 5.05
N ILE A 39 -5.17 -18.87 5.00
CA ILE A 39 -5.10 -17.85 6.05
C ILE A 39 -6.37 -17.00 6.03
N ASP A 40 -6.83 -16.59 7.22
CA ASP A 40 -8.01 -15.73 7.34
C ASP A 40 -7.71 -14.32 6.84
N ILE A 41 -8.65 -13.75 6.10
CA ILE A 41 -8.56 -12.42 5.49
C ILE A 41 -9.92 -11.73 5.63
N ASP A 42 -9.93 -10.56 6.25
CA ASP A 42 -11.11 -9.71 6.29
C ASP A 42 -11.16 -8.86 5.02
N ASN A 43 -12.31 -8.88 4.37
CA ASN A 43 -12.53 -8.25 3.09
C ASN A 43 -13.60 -7.18 3.20
N TYR A 44 -13.22 -5.92 3.01
CA TYR A 44 -14.13 -4.78 2.97
C TYR A 44 -14.21 -4.14 1.58
N GLY A 45 -13.66 -4.83 0.57
CA GLY A 45 -13.78 -4.45 -0.83
C GLY A 45 -15.08 -4.99 -1.45
N THR A 46 -15.08 -5.06 -2.77
CA THR A 46 -16.19 -5.68 -3.54
C THR A 46 -15.77 -6.96 -4.25
N CYS A 47 -14.52 -7.39 -4.07
CA CYS A 47 -13.97 -8.58 -4.71
C CYS A 47 -13.96 -9.75 -3.72
N GLY A 48 -14.53 -10.90 -4.11
CA GLY A 48 -14.56 -12.10 -3.28
C GLY A 48 -15.90 -12.36 -2.61
N ASN A 49 -16.00 -13.48 -1.90
CA ASN A 49 -17.27 -14.01 -1.42
C ASN A 49 -17.52 -13.76 0.08
N ASN A 50 -16.55 -13.24 0.83
CA ASN A 50 -16.60 -13.03 2.27
C ASN A 50 -16.62 -11.53 2.66
N ILE A 51 -17.30 -10.72 1.87
CA ILE A 51 -17.35 -9.26 2.06
C ILE A 51 -18.02 -8.93 3.40
N ARG A 52 -17.37 -8.07 4.18
CA ARG A 52 -17.80 -7.59 5.50
C ARG A 52 -18.30 -6.16 5.41
N ASN A 53 -19.23 -5.81 6.28
CA ASN A 53 -19.63 -4.42 6.51
C ASN A 53 -18.51 -3.69 7.26
N LEU A 54 -18.21 -2.46 6.85
CA LEU A 54 -17.25 -1.60 7.54
C LEU A 54 -17.62 -1.42 9.02
N PRO A 55 -16.63 -1.35 9.93
CA PRO A 55 -16.88 -1.04 11.34
C PRO A 55 -17.53 0.34 11.53
N ASP A 56 -18.41 0.47 12.52
CA ASP A 56 -19.17 1.71 12.78
C ASP A 56 -18.30 2.95 12.97
N HIS A 57 -17.13 2.82 13.59
CA HIS A 57 -16.22 3.96 13.78
C HIS A 57 -15.55 4.39 12.47
N ILE A 58 -15.28 3.47 11.55
CA ILE A 58 -14.81 3.79 10.19
C ILE A 58 -15.92 4.48 9.39
N VAL A 59 -17.16 4.00 9.51
CA VAL A 59 -18.33 4.65 8.89
C VAL A 59 -18.49 6.08 9.41
N LYS A 60 -18.30 6.32 10.71
CA LYS A 60 -18.36 7.66 11.30
C LYS A 60 -17.24 8.58 10.79
N ILE A 61 -16.02 8.08 10.61
CA ILE A 61 -14.91 8.84 10.02
C ILE A 61 -15.34 9.35 8.63
N GLN A 62 -15.86 8.45 7.80
CA GLN A 62 -16.32 8.78 6.44
C GLN A 62 -17.48 9.78 6.42
N GLN A 63 -18.34 9.78 7.43
CA GLN A 63 -19.48 10.71 7.56
C GLN A 63 -19.07 12.07 8.15
N SER A 64 -18.07 12.10 9.03
CA SER A 64 -17.68 13.30 9.79
C SER A 64 -17.00 14.38 8.94
N SER A 65 -16.32 13.97 7.87
CA SER A 65 -15.74 14.82 6.83
C SER A 65 -16.78 15.50 5.92
N ASN A 66 -18.07 15.18 6.10
CA ASN A 66 -19.15 15.50 5.15
C ASN A 66 -20.07 16.65 5.61
N ARG A 67 -19.63 17.46 6.58
CA ARG A 67 -20.52 18.45 7.23
C ARG A 67 -20.67 19.80 6.53
N ASN A 68 -19.91 20.12 5.49
CA ASN A 68 -20.18 21.28 4.62
C ASN A 68 -19.48 21.10 3.25
N LEU A 69 -20.21 21.42 2.17
CA LEU A 69 -19.79 21.57 0.76
C LEU A 69 -20.03 20.38 -0.18
N LYS A 70 -20.73 20.70 -1.28
CA LYS A 70 -21.16 19.85 -2.39
C LYS A 70 -20.00 19.37 -3.29
N ASP A 71 -18.82 19.10 -2.75
CA ASP A 71 -17.69 18.64 -3.54
C ASP A 71 -16.75 17.72 -2.75
N ARG A 72 -16.39 16.59 -3.38
CA ARG A 72 -15.25 15.68 -3.10
C ARG A 72 -15.42 14.54 -2.08
N GLY A 73 -16.08 13.47 -2.52
CA GLY A 73 -16.04 12.13 -1.92
C GLY A 73 -14.71 11.36 -2.11
N SER A 74 -13.55 12.00 -1.93
CA SER A 74 -12.24 11.32 -2.05
C SER A 74 -11.46 11.32 -0.73
N TYR A 75 -11.38 12.46 -0.03
CA TYR A 75 -10.58 12.56 1.21
C TYR A 75 -11.10 11.68 2.35
N SER A 76 -12.42 11.54 2.48
CA SER A 76 -13.06 10.75 3.55
C SER A 76 -12.82 9.25 3.44
N TRP A 77 -12.77 8.76 2.20
CA TRP A 77 -12.52 7.34 1.93
C TRP A 77 -11.07 6.98 2.19
N GLU A 78 -10.13 7.86 1.85
CA GLU A 78 -8.71 7.67 2.13
C GLU A 78 -8.42 7.64 3.63
N GLU A 79 -8.98 8.57 4.39
CA GLU A 79 -8.88 8.58 5.86
C GLU A 79 -9.46 7.30 6.47
N GLY A 80 -10.62 6.85 5.97
CA GLY A 80 -11.23 5.59 6.40
C GLY A 80 -10.36 4.36 6.08
N LYS A 81 -9.75 4.30 4.89
CA LYS A 81 -8.83 3.21 4.50
C LYS A 81 -7.56 3.20 5.34
N LEU A 82 -7.02 4.37 5.66
CA LEU A 82 -5.84 4.51 6.52
C LEU A 82 -6.16 4.08 7.95
N ALA A 83 -7.28 4.56 8.51
CA ALA A 83 -7.75 4.17 9.84
C ALA A 83 -7.99 2.66 9.92
N LEU A 84 -8.68 2.08 8.93
CA LEU A 84 -8.91 0.64 8.88
C LEU A 84 -7.60 -0.14 8.71
N SER A 85 -6.66 0.34 7.88
CA SER A 85 -5.36 -0.31 7.72
C SER A 85 -4.55 -0.32 9.03
N ASN A 86 -4.68 0.69 9.87
CA ASN A 86 -3.98 0.77 11.16
C ASN A 86 -4.42 -0.33 12.15
N GLU A 87 -5.60 -0.91 11.96
CA GLU A 87 -6.15 -1.96 12.82
C GLU A 87 -5.69 -3.38 12.44
N TYR A 88 -4.96 -3.53 11.33
CA TYR A 88 -4.51 -4.83 10.82
C TYR A 88 -2.99 -4.93 10.85
N LEU A 89 -2.49 -6.16 11.08
CA LEU A 89 -1.06 -6.45 11.01
C LEU A 89 -0.54 -6.34 9.58
N PHE A 90 -1.36 -6.77 8.63
CA PHE A 90 -1.04 -6.80 7.21
C PHE A 90 -2.18 -6.25 6.37
N THR A 91 -1.83 -5.60 5.26
CA THR A 91 -2.78 -5.14 4.26
C THR A 91 -2.34 -5.62 2.89
N ILE A 92 -3.28 -6.15 2.12
CA ILE A 92 -3.05 -6.57 0.74
C ILE A 92 -2.75 -5.34 -0.13
N ALA A 93 -1.57 -5.34 -0.75
CA ALA A 93 -1.06 -4.30 -1.63
C ALA A 93 -0.74 -4.88 -3.02
N ILE A 94 -1.71 -5.60 -3.61
CA ILE A 94 -1.56 -6.19 -4.95
C ILE A 94 -2.13 -5.25 -6.01
N GLU A 95 -1.28 -4.86 -6.96
CA GLU A 95 -1.61 -3.95 -8.03
C GLU A 95 -2.52 -4.57 -9.10
N ASN A 96 -3.20 -3.72 -9.87
CA ASN A 96 -4.04 -4.17 -10.99
C ASN A 96 -3.23 -4.75 -12.17
N SER A 97 -1.93 -4.42 -12.25
CA SER A 97 -1.01 -4.89 -13.29
C SER A 97 0.40 -5.00 -12.73
N LEU A 98 1.24 -5.85 -13.33
CA LEU A 98 2.61 -6.12 -12.87
C LEU A 98 3.64 -5.38 -13.74
N ASN A 99 3.46 -4.06 -13.86
CA ASN A 99 4.25 -3.22 -14.75
C ASN A 99 5.36 -2.49 -14.00
N TYR A 100 6.52 -2.32 -14.63
CA TYR A 100 7.59 -1.46 -14.12
C TYR A 100 7.06 -0.09 -13.70
N ASP A 101 7.49 0.38 -12.55
CA ASP A 101 7.12 1.67 -11.94
C ASP A 101 5.62 1.85 -11.63
N TYR A 102 4.79 0.80 -11.76
CA TYR A 102 3.38 0.87 -11.40
C TYR A 102 3.23 0.59 -9.91
N VAL A 103 3.45 1.63 -9.11
CA VAL A 103 3.32 1.62 -7.65
C VAL A 103 2.31 2.69 -7.26
N THR A 104 1.24 2.30 -6.58
CA THR A 104 0.16 3.22 -6.23
C THR A 104 -0.05 3.32 -4.72
N GLU A 105 -1.10 4.03 -4.32
CA GLU A 105 -1.58 4.22 -2.96
C GLU A 105 -1.69 2.90 -2.14
N LYS A 106 -1.86 1.76 -2.82
CA LYS A 106 -1.94 0.42 -2.21
C LYS A 106 -0.70 0.04 -1.44
N LEU A 107 0.49 0.46 -1.89
CA LEU A 107 1.72 0.28 -1.14
C LEU A 107 1.80 1.27 0.02
N TRP A 108 1.52 2.54 -0.26
CA TRP A 108 1.84 3.65 0.64
C TRP A 108 0.93 3.71 1.86
N HIS A 109 -0.38 3.49 1.68
CA HIS A 109 -1.34 3.56 2.77
C HIS A 109 -1.03 2.61 3.93
N PRO A 110 -0.77 1.31 3.71
CA PRO A 110 -0.36 0.45 4.81
C PRO A 110 0.98 0.84 5.43
N LEU A 111 1.97 1.23 4.63
CA LEU A 111 3.25 1.73 5.16
C LEU A 111 3.06 2.93 6.09
N VAL A 112 2.20 3.89 5.73
CA VAL A 112 1.89 5.04 6.57
C VAL A 112 1.08 4.63 7.80
N ALA A 113 0.08 3.77 7.62
CA ALA A 113 -0.84 3.34 8.67
C ALA A 113 -0.20 2.39 9.71
N GLY A 114 1.01 1.89 9.48
CA GLY A 114 1.66 0.95 10.41
C GLY A 114 1.33 -0.53 10.14
N SER A 115 0.61 -0.83 9.07
CA SER A 115 0.39 -2.19 8.59
C SER A 115 1.48 -2.62 7.62
N ILE A 116 1.87 -3.90 7.66
CA ILE A 116 2.89 -4.42 6.74
C ILE A 116 2.21 -4.73 5.39
N PRO A 117 2.65 -4.10 4.28
CA PRO A 117 2.08 -4.39 2.97
C PRO A 117 2.46 -5.80 2.51
N ILE A 118 1.47 -6.58 2.06
CA ILE A 118 1.67 -7.82 1.31
C ILE A 118 1.61 -7.45 -0.18
N TYR A 119 2.78 -7.31 -0.81
CA TYR A 119 2.92 -6.62 -2.08
C TYR A 119 3.11 -7.55 -3.27
N LEU A 120 2.44 -7.24 -4.38
CA LEU A 120 2.75 -7.75 -5.71
C LEU A 120 2.37 -6.69 -6.76
N GLY A 121 3.32 -6.27 -7.59
CA GLY A 121 3.09 -5.19 -8.54
C GLY A 121 4.32 -4.95 -9.42
N ALA A 122 4.94 -3.78 -9.26
CA ALA A 122 6.11 -3.38 -10.01
C ALA A 122 7.29 -4.36 -9.82
N PRO A 123 7.89 -4.88 -10.91
CA PRO A 123 9.09 -5.72 -10.81
C PRO A 123 10.32 -5.02 -10.24
N ASN A 124 10.32 -3.69 -10.17
CA ASN A 124 11.40 -2.88 -9.59
C ASN A 124 10.97 -2.17 -8.30
N ILE A 125 10.10 -2.79 -7.50
CA ILE A 125 9.57 -2.22 -6.25
C ILE A 125 10.66 -1.69 -5.30
N GLU A 126 11.86 -2.26 -5.32
CA GLU A 126 13.00 -1.85 -4.51
C GLU A 126 13.42 -0.40 -4.73
N ASP A 127 13.14 0.17 -5.91
CA ASP A 127 13.40 1.58 -6.23
C ASP A 127 12.46 2.53 -5.49
N TRP A 128 11.34 2.00 -5.00
CA TRP A 128 10.24 2.75 -4.40
C TRP A 128 10.19 2.59 -2.89
N LEU A 129 10.81 1.57 -2.31
CA LEU A 129 10.70 1.32 -0.88
C LEU A 129 11.44 2.37 -0.03
N PRO A 130 10.85 2.84 1.09
CA PRO A 130 11.52 3.73 2.03
C PRO A 130 12.63 3.01 2.81
N CYS A 131 12.49 1.71 3.00
CA CYS A 131 13.40 0.89 3.78
C CYS A 131 14.65 0.47 2.99
N LYS A 132 15.77 0.30 3.73
CA LYS A 132 17.02 -0.26 3.19
C LYS A 132 17.01 -1.79 3.15
N THR A 133 16.27 -2.41 4.08
CA THR A 133 16.19 -3.86 4.26
C THR A 133 14.79 -4.36 3.85
N THR A 134 13.91 -4.64 4.82
CA THR A 134 12.57 -5.16 4.57
C THR A 134 11.51 -4.29 5.24
N CYS A 135 10.48 -3.94 4.48
CA CYS A 135 9.30 -3.23 4.97
C CYS A 135 8.01 -3.71 4.28
N ILE A 136 8.11 -4.75 3.45
CA ILE A 136 7.00 -5.38 2.75
C ILE A 136 7.17 -6.90 2.75
N ILE A 137 6.07 -7.64 2.77
CA ILE A 137 6.06 -9.04 2.39
C ILE A 137 5.91 -9.09 0.86
N ASP A 138 7.02 -9.25 0.17
CA ASP A 138 7.05 -9.33 -1.29
C ASP A 138 6.63 -10.73 -1.77
N LEU A 139 5.50 -10.80 -2.47
CA LEU A 139 4.92 -12.04 -2.92
C LEU A 139 5.73 -12.75 -4.01
N ARG A 140 6.65 -12.05 -4.69
CA ARG A 140 7.55 -12.65 -5.70
C ARG A 140 8.50 -13.68 -5.10
N ASN A 141 8.70 -13.66 -3.78
CA ASN A 141 9.58 -14.57 -3.05
C ASN A 141 8.93 -15.93 -2.73
N PHE A 142 7.66 -16.13 -3.11
CA PHE A 142 6.93 -17.37 -2.85
C PHE A 142 6.54 -18.06 -4.16
N GLN A 143 6.67 -19.38 -4.19
CA GLN A 143 6.28 -20.19 -5.35
C GLN A 143 4.75 -20.35 -5.43
N ALA A 144 4.07 -20.40 -4.28
CA ALA A 144 2.62 -20.53 -4.21
C ALA A 144 2.00 -19.67 -3.09
N PRO A 145 0.70 -19.32 -3.19
CA PRO A 145 -0.03 -18.61 -2.13
C PRO A 145 0.00 -19.33 -0.77
N LYS A 146 0.07 -20.67 -0.77
CA LYS A 146 0.23 -21.47 0.44
C LYS A 146 1.53 -21.15 1.18
N ASP A 147 2.63 -20.97 0.47
CA ASP A 147 3.94 -20.65 1.06
C ASP A 147 3.92 -19.24 1.64
N ALA A 148 3.30 -18.30 0.91
CA ALA A 148 3.07 -16.94 1.42
C ALA A 148 2.24 -16.97 2.71
N ALA A 149 1.14 -17.74 2.77
CA ALA A 149 0.32 -17.87 3.97
C ALA A 149 1.09 -18.46 5.17
N LEU A 150 1.95 -19.46 4.94
CA LEU A 150 2.82 -20.02 5.99
C LEU A 150 3.80 -18.97 6.51
N TYR A 151 4.42 -18.20 5.63
CA TYR A 151 5.32 -17.12 6.02
C TYR A 151 4.61 -15.98 6.75
N ILE A 152 3.45 -15.54 6.27
CA ILE A 152 2.65 -14.48 6.92
C ILE A 152 2.27 -14.90 8.34
N ARG A 153 1.85 -16.16 8.57
CA ARG A 153 1.62 -16.68 9.92
C ARG A 153 2.86 -16.65 10.80
N LYS A 154 4.02 -17.00 10.25
CA LYS A 154 5.30 -16.92 10.96
C LYS A 154 5.59 -15.48 11.38
N VAL A 155 5.38 -14.50 10.50
CA VAL A 155 5.54 -13.08 10.84
C VAL A 155 4.53 -12.66 11.91
N ALA A 156 3.25 -13.04 11.77
CA ALA A 156 2.19 -12.69 12.72
C ALA A 156 2.42 -13.22 14.15
N THR A 157 3.08 -14.38 14.27
CA THR A 157 3.31 -15.07 15.56
C THR A 157 4.70 -14.84 16.14
N ASN A 158 5.62 -14.24 15.37
CA ASN A 158 6.96 -13.91 15.81
C ASN A 158 7.14 -12.40 15.93
N ARG A 159 7.06 -11.91 17.17
CA ARG A 159 7.15 -10.48 17.48
C ARG A 159 8.42 -9.83 16.95
N THR A 160 9.58 -10.44 17.16
CA THR A 160 10.86 -9.88 16.69
C THR A 160 10.91 -9.75 15.18
N LEU A 161 10.40 -10.76 14.46
CA LEU A 161 10.32 -10.73 13.00
C LEU A 161 9.32 -9.65 12.53
N TYR A 162 8.13 -9.56 13.14
CA TYR A 162 7.15 -8.51 12.84
C TYR A 162 7.75 -7.11 13.06
N GLU A 163 8.37 -6.87 14.22
CA GLU A 163 8.99 -5.58 14.56
C GLU A 163 10.14 -5.22 13.61
N SER A 164 10.85 -6.21 13.03
CA SER A 164 11.89 -5.94 12.04
C SER A 164 11.38 -5.24 10.77
N TYR A 165 10.13 -5.46 10.38
CA TYR A 165 9.50 -4.77 9.24
C TYR A 165 9.24 -3.29 9.50
N HIS A 166 9.32 -2.83 10.75
CA HIS A 166 9.09 -1.45 11.16
C HIS A 166 10.37 -0.71 11.57
N GLN A 167 11.52 -1.40 11.64
CA GLN A 167 12.79 -0.82 12.04
C GLN A 167 13.18 0.40 11.20
N TRP A 168 12.89 0.36 9.90
CA TRP A 168 13.20 1.45 8.95
C TRP A 168 12.62 2.81 9.34
N ARG A 169 11.56 2.86 10.16
CA ARG A 169 10.95 4.11 10.63
C ARG A 169 11.87 4.92 11.54
N ASN A 170 12.83 4.25 12.17
CA ASN A 170 13.83 4.87 13.06
C ASN A 170 15.21 4.98 12.39
N GLU A 171 15.31 4.70 11.10
CA GLU A 171 16.55 4.72 10.34
C GLU A 171 16.48 5.76 9.21
N PRO A 172 17.63 6.24 8.69
CA PRO A 172 17.62 7.06 7.50
C PRO A 172 17.01 6.30 6.32
N LEU A 173 16.07 6.94 5.64
CA LEU A 173 15.39 6.39 4.46
C LEU A 173 16.39 5.99 3.37
N ARG A 174 16.00 5.09 2.47
CA ARG A 174 16.80 4.72 1.30
C ARG A 174 17.05 5.96 0.42
N LYS A 175 18.27 6.11 -0.10
CA LYS A 175 18.67 7.31 -0.87
C LYS A 175 17.78 7.58 -2.08
N ASN A 176 17.40 6.54 -2.83
CA ASN A 176 16.46 6.67 -3.96
C ASN A 176 15.10 7.22 -3.50
N PHE A 177 14.59 6.75 -2.36
CA PHE A 177 13.34 7.23 -1.79
C PHE A 177 13.45 8.68 -1.30
N GLN A 178 14.57 9.07 -0.69
CA GLN A 178 14.83 10.48 -0.35
C GLN A 178 14.82 11.37 -1.58
N ASN A 179 15.44 10.93 -2.69
CA ASN A 179 15.44 11.68 -3.94
C ASN A 179 14.01 11.85 -4.50
N ILE A 180 13.17 10.82 -4.39
CA ILE A 180 11.75 10.90 -4.75
C ILE A 180 11.05 11.95 -3.88
N LEU A 181 11.17 11.87 -2.55
CA LEU A 181 10.55 12.83 -1.64
C LEU A 181 10.99 14.27 -1.89
N ASN A 182 12.29 14.50 -2.07
CA ASN A 182 12.83 15.83 -2.35
C ASN A 182 12.27 16.38 -3.67
N TYR A 183 12.15 15.53 -4.70
CA TYR A 183 11.52 15.93 -5.94
C TYR A 183 10.07 16.38 -5.71
N PHE A 184 9.27 15.60 -4.97
CA PHE A 184 7.87 15.91 -4.66
C PHE A 184 7.66 17.16 -3.80
N GLN A 185 8.53 17.38 -2.81
CA GLN A 185 8.50 18.58 -1.98
C GLN A 185 8.84 19.84 -2.78
N ASN A 186 9.73 19.74 -3.77
CA ASN A 186 10.10 20.87 -4.61
C ASN A 186 9.07 21.20 -5.69
N ILE A 187 8.11 20.30 -5.94
CA ILE A 187 7.06 20.50 -6.97
C ILE A 187 5.65 20.64 -6.42
N SER A 188 5.46 20.59 -5.09
CA SER A 188 4.13 20.62 -4.45
C SER A 188 3.35 21.91 -4.71
N ASP A 189 4.03 22.96 -5.18
CA ASP A 189 3.43 24.26 -5.53
C ASP A 189 3.07 24.39 -7.03
N TYR A 190 3.40 23.39 -7.86
CA TYR A 190 3.13 23.41 -9.29
C TYR A 190 1.81 22.70 -9.63
N SER A 191 1.06 23.27 -10.57
CA SER A 191 -0.04 22.55 -11.22
C SER A 191 0.50 21.34 -11.98
N LEU A 192 -0.33 20.33 -12.21
CA LEU A 192 0.05 19.14 -12.99
C LEU A 192 0.61 19.51 -14.37
N ASP A 193 0.07 20.57 -14.97
CA ASP A 193 0.53 21.12 -16.26
C ASP A 193 1.96 21.69 -16.16
N CYS A 194 2.27 22.41 -15.08
CA CYS A 194 3.62 22.92 -14.83
C CYS A 194 4.63 21.79 -14.64
N ILE A 195 4.22 20.71 -13.95
CA ILE A 195 5.13 19.58 -13.76
C ILE A 195 5.36 18.84 -15.08
N LEU A 196 4.31 18.62 -15.87
CA LEU A 196 4.44 18.05 -17.22
C LEU A 196 5.36 18.90 -18.13
N CYS A 197 5.26 20.23 -18.04
CA CYS A 197 6.09 21.17 -18.78
C CYS A 197 7.57 21.14 -18.33
N ASP A 198 7.84 21.19 -17.03
CA ASP A 198 9.20 21.07 -16.48
C ASP A 198 9.86 19.76 -16.91
N MET A 199 9.10 18.67 -16.92
CA MET A 199 9.58 17.37 -17.34
C MET A 199 9.85 17.28 -18.84
N SER A 200 8.95 17.83 -19.67
CA SER A 200 9.18 17.94 -21.11
C SER A 200 10.43 18.78 -21.41
N TYR A 201 10.63 19.87 -20.66
CA TYR A 201 11.82 20.69 -20.74
C TYR A 201 13.08 19.91 -20.35
N GLN A 202 13.06 19.15 -19.24
CA GLN A 202 14.18 18.30 -18.81
C GLN A 202 14.55 17.24 -19.86
N VAL A 203 13.58 16.59 -20.52
CA VAL A 203 13.85 15.70 -21.67
C VAL A 203 14.58 16.48 -22.77
N GLY A 204 14.10 17.68 -23.09
CA GLY A 204 14.70 18.56 -24.08
C GLY A 204 16.14 19.00 -23.75
N GLN A 205 16.51 19.02 -22.45
CA GLN A 205 17.87 19.31 -21.98
C GLN A 205 18.76 18.06 -21.89
N GLY A 206 18.27 16.89 -22.30
CA GLY A 206 19.05 15.65 -22.33
C GLY A 206 18.97 14.81 -21.05
N GLU A 207 18.04 15.10 -20.13
CA GLU A 207 17.76 14.16 -19.03
C GLU A 207 17.23 12.83 -19.57
N ASN A 208 17.57 11.74 -18.88
CA ASN A 208 17.19 10.40 -19.27
C ASN A 208 15.65 10.24 -19.26
N PRO A 209 15.01 9.89 -20.39
CA PRO A 209 13.56 9.68 -20.46
C PRO A 209 13.02 8.62 -19.48
N ILE A 210 13.85 7.67 -19.05
CA ILE A 210 13.50 6.67 -18.03
C ILE A 210 13.31 7.33 -16.67
N GLU A 211 14.20 8.27 -16.31
CA GLU A 211 14.15 8.99 -15.04
C GLU A 211 12.95 9.93 -14.96
N ILE A 212 12.59 10.51 -16.11
CA ILE A 212 11.41 11.36 -16.28
C ILE A 212 10.12 10.52 -16.23
N LYS A 213 10.09 9.35 -16.86
CA LYS A 213 8.95 8.42 -16.75
C LYS A 213 8.71 7.96 -15.31
N ARG A 214 9.79 7.75 -14.54
CA ARG A 214 9.74 7.42 -13.10
C ARG A 214 9.10 8.56 -12.29
N LYS A 215 9.56 9.80 -12.50
CA LYS A 215 8.98 11.02 -11.90
C LYS A 215 7.46 11.16 -12.20
N LEU A 216 7.03 10.93 -13.45
CA LEU A 216 5.61 11.04 -13.90
C LEU A 216 4.66 10.06 -13.22
N LYS A 217 5.04 8.79 -13.18
CA LYS A 217 4.16 7.74 -12.63
C LYS A 217 3.92 7.90 -11.14
N THR A 218 4.89 8.45 -10.41
CA THR A 218 4.73 8.76 -8.99
C THR A 218 3.70 9.87 -8.75
N MET A 219 3.61 10.87 -9.64
CA MET A 219 2.57 11.91 -9.58
C MET A 219 1.18 11.35 -9.91
N ILE A 220 1.08 10.52 -10.96
CA ILE A 220 -0.22 9.98 -11.40
C ILE A 220 -0.78 8.97 -10.38
N GLY A 221 0.06 8.41 -9.51
CA GLY A 221 -0.35 7.60 -8.36
C GLY A 221 -0.88 8.41 -7.16
N HIS A 222 -0.80 9.74 -7.20
CA HIS A 222 -1.43 10.68 -6.26
C HIS A 222 -2.42 11.59 -6.99
N PHE A 223 -3.52 11.01 -7.45
CA PHE A 223 -4.79 11.72 -7.70
C PHE A 223 -5.97 10.77 -7.40
#